data_AF-A0A358PD73-F1
#
_entry.id   AF-A0A358PD73-F1
#
_cell.length_a   1.000
_cell.length_b   1.000
_cell.length_c   1.000
_cell.angle_alpha   90.00
_cell.angle_beta   90.00
_cell.angle_gamma   90.00
#
_symmetry.space_group_name_H-M   'P 1'
#
loop_
_entity.id
_entity.type
_entity.pdbx_description
1 polymer ?
#
loop_
_entity_poly.entity_id
_entity_poly.type
_entity_poly.pdbx_seq_one_letter_code
_entity_poly.pdbx_strand_id
1 'polypeptide(L)'
;NNVLFIGDQLTGLIDFYFACDDILAYDIGICLNSWCFEADGSFNMTKSRSLIRGYQAVRPLSDAEIAAIPVLAAGSAMRVFLTRLYDWL
;
A
#
# COMPACT_ATOMS: atom_id res chain seq x y z
N ASN A 1 -12.42 -0.81 -2.19
CA ASN A 1 -11.56 -2.01 -2.28
C ASN A 1 -11.34 -2.20 -3.77
N ASN A 2 -10.10 -2.10 -4.25
CA ASN A 2 -9.83 -1.73 -5.66
C ASN A 2 -9.18 -2.88 -6.45
N VAL A 3 -9.28 -4.10 -5.91
CA VAL A 3 -8.62 -5.31 -6.40
C VAL A 3 -9.65 -6.42 -6.48
N LEU A 4 -9.74 -7.07 -7.64
CA LEU A 4 -10.72 -8.11 -7.95
C LEU A 4 -10.06 -9.49 -7.95
N PHE A 5 -10.75 -10.47 -7.36
CA PHE A 5 -10.32 -11.85 -7.28
C PHE A 5 -11.39 -12.80 -7.80
N ILE A 6 -10.97 -13.88 -8.47
CA ILE A 6 -11.78 -15.09 -8.71
C ILE A 6 -11.07 -16.24 -8.01
N GLY A 7 -11.65 -16.70 -6.90
CA GLY A 7 -10.92 -17.58 -5.97
C GLY A 7 -9.67 -16.87 -5.43
N ASP A 8 -8.52 -17.53 -5.49
CA ASP A 8 -7.24 -16.98 -5.06
C ASP A 8 -6.48 -16.23 -6.18
N GLN A 9 -7.06 -16.11 -7.38
CA GLN A 9 -6.43 -15.44 -8.51
C GLN A 9 -6.84 -13.96 -8.58
N LEU A 10 -5.83 -13.10 -8.63
CA LEU A 10 -5.99 -11.68 -8.96
C LEU A 10 -6.41 -11.54 -10.42
N THR A 11 -7.59 -10.96 -10.67
CA THR A 11 -8.15 -10.84 -12.03
C THR A 11 -8.31 -9.40 -12.51
N GLY A 12 -8.17 -8.41 -11.64
CA GLY A 12 -8.27 -7.02 -12.05
C GLY A 12 -7.87 -6.02 -10.98
N LEU A 13 -7.44 -4.85 -11.47
CA LEU A 13 -7.25 -3.63 -10.70
C LEU A 13 -8.22 -2.59 -11.27
N ILE A 14 -8.90 -1.84 -10.42
CA ILE A 14 -9.95 -0.88 -10.81
C ILE A 14 -9.76 0.47 -10.08
N ASP A 15 -10.61 1.45 -10.41
CA ASP A 15 -10.69 2.77 -9.75
C ASP A 15 -9.40 3.61 -9.83
N PHE A 16 -8.92 3.87 -11.05
CA PHE A 16 -7.72 4.66 -11.34
C PHE A 16 -7.87 6.19 -11.21
N TYR A 17 -8.93 6.69 -10.57
CA TYR A 17 -9.19 8.13 -10.47
C TYR A 17 -8.12 8.91 -9.70
N PHE A 18 -7.36 8.23 -8.83
CA PHE A 18 -6.23 8.79 -8.08
C PHE A 18 -4.87 8.40 -8.66
N ALA A 19 -4.81 7.80 -9.86
CA ALA A 19 -3.56 7.52 -10.51
C ALA A 19 -2.85 8.82 -10.88
N CYS A 20 -1.55 8.89 -10.59
CA CYS A 20 -0.70 10.03 -10.90
C CYS A 20 0.75 9.58 -11.10
N ASP A 21 1.57 10.46 -11.66
CA ASP A 21 3.02 10.25 -11.71
C ASP A 21 3.63 10.61 -10.36
N ASP A 22 4.15 9.60 -9.65
CA ASP A 22 4.78 9.75 -8.34
C ASP A 22 5.82 8.63 -8.08
N ILE A 23 6.42 8.62 -6.89
CA ILE A 23 7.41 7.64 -6.45
C ILE A 23 6.76 6.26 -6.34
N LEU A 24 7.24 5.27 -7.09
CA LEU A 24 6.68 3.91 -7.06
C LEU A 24 6.69 3.25 -5.66
N ALA A 25 7.70 3.54 -4.84
CA ALA A 25 7.78 3.04 -3.46
C ALA A 25 6.72 3.68 -2.54
N TYR A 26 6.12 4.81 -2.93
CA TYR A 26 5.02 5.43 -2.19
C TYR A 26 3.74 4.60 -2.29
N ASP A 27 3.43 4.05 -3.47
CA ASP A 27 2.32 3.11 -3.65
C ASP A 27 2.48 1.84 -2.80
N ILE A 28 3.71 1.38 -2.57
CA ILE A 28 3.98 0.29 -1.63
C ILE A 28 3.59 0.69 -0.21
N GLY A 29 3.91 1.92 0.21
CA GLY A 29 3.48 2.49 1.49
C GLY A 29 1.95 2.50 1.64
N ILE A 30 1.23 2.90 0.58
CA ILE A 30 -0.24 2.86 0.54
C ILE A 30 -0.75 1.42 0.70
N CYS A 31 -0.20 0.47 -0.05
CA CYS A 31 -0.62 -0.93 0.01
C CYS A 31 -0.30 -1.57 1.38
N LEU A 32 0.83 -1.24 2.01
CA LEU A 32 1.15 -1.66 3.38
C LEU A 32 0.10 -1.15 4.38
N ASN A 33 -0.23 0.15 4.32
CA ASN A 33 -1.25 0.74 5.17
C ASN A 33 -2.64 0.15 4.93
N SER A 34 -2.95 -0.22 3.69
CA SER A 34 -4.27 -0.76 3.34
C SER A 34 -4.44 -2.24 3.66
N TRP A 35 -3.40 -3.07 3.49
CA TRP A 35 -3.55 -4.54 3.49
C TRP A 35 -2.79 -5.24 4.62
N CYS A 36 -1.83 -4.58 5.27
CA CYS A 36 -0.95 -5.23 6.24
C CYS A 36 -1.30 -4.92 7.70
N PHE A 37 -2.51 -4.42 7.97
CA PHE A 37 -3.05 -4.26 9.31
C PHE A 37 -4.26 -5.18 9.53
N GLU A 38 -4.40 -5.69 10.75
CA GLU A 38 -5.61 -6.39 11.18
C GLU A 38 -6.68 -5.40 11.66
N ALA A 39 -7.91 -5.89 11.83
CA ALA A 39 -9.04 -5.06 12.24
C ALA A 39 -8.87 -4.41 13.62
N ASP A 40 -8.02 -4.98 14.49
CA ASP A 40 -7.66 -4.44 15.80
C ASP A 40 -6.54 -3.39 15.75
N GLY A 41 -6.02 -3.08 14.55
CA GLY A 41 -4.92 -2.13 14.34
C GLY A 41 -3.53 -2.73 14.51
N SER A 42 -3.40 -4.04 14.79
CA SER A 42 -2.09 -4.69 14.83
C SER A 42 -1.47 -4.83 13.44
N PHE A 43 -0.15 -4.63 13.34
CA PHE A 43 0.57 -4.78 12.08
C PHE A 43 0.89 -6.25 11.81
N ASN A 44 0.45 -6.76 10.65
CA ASN A 44 0.68 -8.14 10.23
C ASN A 44 2.00 -8.28 9.44
N MET A 45 3.02 -8.78 10.13
CA MET A 45 4.34 -9.05 9.55
C MET A 45 4.33 -10.11 8.45
N THR A 46 3.39 -11.05 8.46
CA THR A 46 3.29 -12.09 7.42
C THR A 46 2.77 -11.49 6.12
N LYS A 47 1.70 -10.67 6.19
CA LYS A 47 1.14 -9.98 5.02
C LYS A 47 2.14 -9.00 4.41
N SER A 48 2.85 -8.21 5.23
CA SER A 48 3.83 -7.26 4.73
C SER A 48 5.01 -7.93 4.02
N ARG A 49 5.56 -9.01 4.58
CA ARG A 49 6.61 -9.80 3.91
C ARG A 49 6.14 -10.39 2.59
N SER A 50 4.93 -10.94 2.54
CA SER A 50 4.35 -11.50 1.31
C SER A 50 4.16 -10.41 0.24
N LEU A 51 3.66 -9.24 0.63
CA LEU A 51 3.47 -8.10 -0.27
C LEU A 51 4.79 -7.62 -0.86
N ILE A 52 5.79 -7.37 -0.02
CA ILE A 52 7.12 -6.89 -0.44
C ILE A 52 7.82 -7.94 -1.32
N ARG A 53 7.73 -9.22 -0.96
CA ARG A 53 8.30 -10.32 -1.76
C ARG A 53 7.63 -10.42 -3.12
N GLY A 54 6.29 -10.31 -3.18
CA GLY A 54 5.53 -10.34 -4.43
C GLY A 54 5.90 -9.19 -5.35
N TYR A 55 6.03 -7.97 -4.80
CA TYR A 55 6.49 -6.81 -5.57
C TYR A 55 7.91 -7.01 -6.12
N GLN A 56 8.85 -7.39 -5.25
CA GLN A 56 10.26 -7.59 -5.63
C GLN A 56 10.48 -8.72 -6.65
N ALA A 57 9.58 -9.70 -6.72
CA ALA A 57 9.66 -10.77 -7.73
C ALA A 57 9.43 -10.27 -9.16
N VAL A 58 8.77 -9.11 -9.33
CA VAL A 58 8.50 -8.49 -10.64
C VAL A 58 9.37 -7.26 -10.85
N ARG A 59 9.48 -6.39 -9.85
CA ARG A 59 10.33 -5.20 -9.86
C ARG A 59 11.20 -5.16 -8.60
N PRO A 60 12.50 -5.47 -8.69
CA PRO A 60 13.42 -5.34 -7.57
C PRO A 60 13.44 -3.90 -7.03
N LEU A 61 13.41 -3.77 -5.71
CA LEU A 61 13.56 -2.49 -5.03
C LEU A 61 15.03 -2.17 -4.85
N SER A 62 15.40 -0.92 -5.10
CA SER A 62 16.71 -0.41 -4.71
C SER A 62 16.81 -0.24 -3.19
N ASP A 63 18.04 -0.20 -2.67
CA ASP A 63 18.30 0.04 -1.26
C ASP A 63 17.72 1.39 -0.79
N ALA A 64 17.74 2.40 -1.66
CA ALA A 64 17.16 3.71 -1.38
C ALA A 64 15.63 3.65 -1.26
N GLU A 65 14.95 2.89 -2.13
CA GLU A 65 13.50 2.68 -2.01
C GLU A 65 13.16 1.93 -0.73
N ILE A 66 13.88 0.85 -0.41
CA ILE A 66 13.68 0.07 0.82
C ILE A 66 13.85 0.96 2.06
N ALA A 67 14.92 1.76 2.09
CA ALA A 67 15.19 2.69 3.19
C ALA A 67 14.11 3.79 3.32
N ALA A 68 13.47 4.19 2.21
CA ALA A 68 12.44 5.21 2.20
C ALA A 68 11.04 4.69 2.56
N ILE A 69 10.77 3.37 2.46
CA ILE A 69 9.42 2.81 2.72
C ILE A 69 8.83 3.27 4.06
N PRO A 70 9.54 3.30 5.21
CA PRO A 70 8.96 3.74 6.48
C PRO A 70 8.43 5.17 6.45
N VAL A 71 9.17 6.11 5.85
CA VAL A 71 8.73 7.52 5.76
C VAL A 71 7.61 7.70 4.74
N LEU A 72 7.65 6.96 3.63
CA LEU A 72 6.59 6.99 2.61
C LEU A 72 5.28 6.37 3.13
N ALA A 73 5.36 5.29 3.92
CA ALA A 73 4.22 4.68 4.60
C ALA A 73 3.61 5.65 5.63
N ALA A 74 4.43 6.36 6.40
CA ALA A 74 3.94 7.40 7.31
C ALA A 74 3.25 8.55 6.54
N GLY A 75 3.84 9.01 5.43
CA GLY A 75 3.26 10.05 4.58
C GLY A 75 1.89 9.66 3.99
N SER A 76 1.77 8.44 3.45
CA SER A 76 0.50 7.94 2.91
C SER A 76 -0.56 7.71 3.98
N ALA A 77 -0.18 7.27 5.19
CA ALA A 77 -1.08 7.20 6.33
C ALA A 77 -1.61 8.59 6.71
N MET A 78 -0.73 9.60 6.75
CA MET A 78 -1.12 10.99 7.00
C MET A 78 -2.09 11.51 5.94
N ARG A 79 -1.86 11.22 4.65
CA ARG A 79 -2.77 11.60 3.56
C ARG A 79 -4.18 11.05 3.79
N VAL A 80 -4.31 9.76 4.12
CA VAL A 80 -5.61 9.12 4.41
C VAL A 80 -6.26 9.72 5.66
N PHE A 81 -5.47 9.97 6.70
CA PHE A 81 -5.95 10.58 7.92
C PHE A 81 -6.54 11.97 7.65
N LEU A 82 -5.82 12.84 6.94
CA LEU A 82 -6.24 14.22 6.65
C LEU A 82 -7.53 14.27 5.84
N THR A 83 -7.68 13.44 4.81
CA THR A 83 -8.92 13.43 4.02
C THR A 83 -10.10 12.98 4.86
N ARG A 84 -9.93 11.94 5.69
CA ARG A 84 -11.01 11.46 6.57
C ARG A 84 -11.34 12.45 7.68
N LEU A 85 -10.35 13.17 8.20
CA LEU A 85 -10.56 14.22 9.19
C LEU A 85 -11.36 15.37 8.59
N TYR A 86 -11.02 15.80 7.38
CA TYR A 86 -11.76 16.84 6.67
C TYR A 86 -13.21 16.41 6.38
N ASP A 87 -13.41 15.18 5.91
CA ASP A 87 -14.75 14.64 5.62
C ASP A 87 -15.62 14.47 6.88
N TRP A 88 -15.01 14.36 8.06
CA TRP A 88 -15.73 14.27 9.33
C TRP A 88 -16.29 15.64 9.74
N LEU A 89 -15.48 16.69 9.64
CA LEU A 89 -15.78 18.05 10.13
C LEU A 89 -16.94 18.69 9.36
#